data_AF-A0A7S3UN31-F1
#
_entry.id   AF-A0A7S3UN31-F1
#
_cell.length_a   1.000
_cell.length_b   1.000
_cell.length_c   1.000
_cell.angle_alpha   90.00
_cell.angle_beta   90.00
_cell.angle_gamma   90.00
#
_symmetry.space_group_name_H-M   'P 1'
#
loop_
_entity.id
_entity.type
_entity.pdbx_description
1 polymer ?
#
loop_
_entity_poly.entity_id
_entity_poly.type
_entity_poly.pdbx_seq_one_letter_code
_entity_poly.pdbx_strand_id
1 'polypeptide(L)'
;WRSGTTLLHTLLDKDPAIVTPNSYQCFSPRVFLSKEEAVMKRFGTIKFRRPMDRMKITIASPQEDEFALLNLTGLSPYMGTLFPETNPEKYLKYLSFNEASQQERDCWVSALVYFAKKVLFKRPGLTAAFKSPTHTARLRLLRAAFPTCRL
;
A
#
# COMPACT_ATOMS: atom_id res chain seq x y z
N TRP A 1 -0.62 -14.16 -5.89
CA TRP A 1 -1.77 -13.36 -5.40
C TRP A 1 -2.87 -14.30 -4.92
N ARG A 2 -3.97 -13.81 -4.31
CA ARG A 2 -5.17 -14.60 -3.90
C ARG A 2 -4.98 -15.65 -2.78
N SER A 3 -4.07 -15.43 -1.85
CA SER A 3 -3.76 -16.33 -0.72
C SER A 3 -4.57 -16.07 0.57
N GLY A 4 -5.74 -15.43 0.50
CA GLY A 4 -6.55 -15.12 1.69
C GLY A 4 -5.99 -13.99 2.59
N THR A 5 -4.90 -13.32 2.19
CA THR A 5 -4.22 -12.28 2.98
C THR A 5 -5.06 -11.05 3.30
N THR A 6 -6.20 -10.82 2.63
CA THR A 6 -7.16 -9.76 3.01
C THR A 6 -7.79 -10.05 4.39
N LEU A 7 -8.06 -11.31 4.71
CA LEU A 7 -8.61 -11.68 6.02
C LEU A 7 -7.57 -11.39 7.10
N LEU A 8 -6.32 -11.83 6.91
CA LEU A 8 -5.22 -11.53 7.82
C LEU A 8 -5.06 -10.02 8.04
N HIS A 9 -5.09 -9.22 6.96
CA HIS A 9 -4.96 -7.78 7.08
C HIS A 9 -6.10 -7.15 7.89
N THR A 10 -7.33 -7.64 7.70
CA THR A 10 -8.50 -7.20 8.49
C THR A 10 -8.39 -7.61 9.96
N LEU A 11 -7.78 -8.76 10.26
CA LEU A 11 -7.55 -9.22 11.63
C LEU A 11 -6.47 -8.39 12.34
N LEU A 12 -5.36 -8.10 11.66
CA LEU A 12 -4.29 -7.25 12.20
C LEU A 12 -4.78 -5.84 12.51
N ASP A 13 -5.70 -5.31 11.70
CA ASP A 13 -6.34 -4.01 11.95
C ASP A 13 -7.20 -3.97 13.24
N LYS A 14 -7.52 -5.13 13.83
CA LYS A 14 -8.23 -5.20 15.12
C LYS A 14 -7.30 -5.18 16.33
N ASP A 15 -5.99 -5.39 16.12
CA ASP A 15 -5.02 -5.33 17.21
C ASP A 15 -4.72 -3.86 17.56
N PRO A 16 -4.96 -3.40 18.80
CA PRO A 16 -4.69 -2.03 19.21
C PRO A 16 -3.20 -1.63 19.16
N ALA A 17 -2.28 -2.60 19.10
CA ALA A 17 -0.84 -2.35 18.98
C ALA A 17 -0.39 -2.14 17.52
N ILE A 18 -1.27 -2.38 16.54
CA ILE A 18 -0.96 -2.35 15.12
C ILE A 18 -1.72 -1.22 14.42
N VAL A 19 -1.08 -0.60 13.43
CA VAL A 19 -1.73 0.29 12.48
C VAL A 19 -1.60 -0.26 11.06
N THR A 20 -2.72 -0.37 10.36
CA THR A 20 -2.76 -0.65 8.93
C THR A 20 -3.18 0.60 8.16
N PRO A 21 -2.59 0.91 6.99
CA PRO A 21 -3.08 2.01 6.19
C PRO A 21 -4.45 1.66 5.60
N ASN A 22 -5.37 2.63 5.64
CA ASN A 22 -6.69 2.46 5.05
C ASN A 22 -6.72 2.84 3.56
N SER A 23 -7.84 2.54 2.90
CA SER A 23 -8.02 2.83 1.47
C SER A 23 -7.82 4.30 1.13
N TYR A 24 -8.37 5.24 1.91
CA TYR A 24 -8.16 6.67 1.63
C TYR A 24 -6.68 7.06 1.69
N GLN A 25 -5.95 6.58 2.69
CA GLN A 25 -4.51 6.85 2.83
C GLN A 25 -3.72 6.28 1.64
N CYS A 26 -4.04 5.06 1.20
CA CYS A 26 -3.36 4.43 0.06
C CYS A 26 -3.69 5.08 -1.29
N PHE A 27 -4.91 5.58 -1.49
CA PHE A 27 -5.29 6.25 -2.74
C PHE A 27 -5.02 7.77 -2.75
N SER A 28 -4.77 8.38 -1.58
CA SER A 28 -4.45 9.81 -1.45
C SER A 28 -3.19 10.04 -0.60
N PRO A 29 -2.06 9.36 -0.91
CA PRO A 29 -0.87 9.34 -0.06
C PRO A 29 -0.22 10.71 0.12
N ARG A 30 -0.47 11.67 -0.78
CA ARG A 30 0.07 13.04 -0.70
C ARG A 30 -0.67 13.91 0.31
N VAL A 31 -1.98 13.75 0.46
CA VAL A 31 -2.85 14.72 1.14
C VAL A 31 -3.55 14.19 2.40
N PHE A 32 -3.49 12.88 2.68
CA PHE A 32 -4.32 12.30 3.74
C PHE A 32 -4.09 12.89 5.14
N LEU A 33 -2.88 13.36 5.46
CA LEU A 33 -2.60 13.95 6.77
C LEU A 33 -3.49 15.15 7.10
N SER A 34 -3.90 15.95 6.10
CA SER A 34 -4.72 17.14 6.32
C SER A 34 -6.19 16.98 5.94
N LYS A 35 -6.54 16.01 5.09
CA LYS A 35 -7.89 15.88 4.53
C LYS A 35 -8.67 14.66 5.02
N GLU A 36 -8.01 13.68 5.63
CA GLU A 36 -8.65 12.42 6.00
C GLU A 36 -9.84 12.60 6.93
N GLU A 37 -9.75 13.43 7.96
CA GLU A 37 -10.85 13.59 8.92
C GLU A 37 -12.14 14.09 8.27
N ALA A 38 -12.03 15.12 7.42
CA ALA A 38 -13.17 15.67 6.68
C ALA A 38 -13.76 14.64 5.70
N VAL A 39 -12.92 13.89 5.01
CA VAL A 39 -13.34 12.85 4.07
C VAL A 39 -14.01 11.68 4.81
N MET A 40 -13.45 11.23 5.94
CA MET A 40 -14.03 10.15 6.75
C MET A 40 -15.38 10.55 7.34
N LYS A 41 -15.54 11.80 7.79
CA LYS A 41 -16.83 12.32 8.27
C LYS A 41 -17.91 12.28 7.18
N ARG A 42 -17.55 12.57 5.93
CA ARG A 42 -18.52 12.65 4.82
C ARG A 42 -18.78 11.31 4.13
N PHE A 43 -17.77 10.46 4.00
CA PHE A 43 -17.79 9.28 3.13
C PHE A 43 -17.35 7.99 3.83
N GLY A 44 -16.88 8.03 5.07
CA GLY A 44 -16.28 6.90 5.78
C GLY A 44 -17.21 5.71 5.99
N THR A 45 -18.52 5.93 6.01
CA THR A 45 -19.54 4.89 6.22
C THR A 45 -20.08 4.29 4.93
N ILE A 46 -19.71 4.84 3.77
CA ILE A 46 -20.18 4.35 2.47
C ILE A 46 -19.55 2.98 2.20
N LYS A 47 -20.41 1.97 2.00
CA LYS A 47 -20.00 0.59 1.77
C LYS A 47 -20.01 0.28 0.27
N PHE A 48 -18.91 -0.27 -0.20
CA PHE A 48 -18.75 -0.76 -1.57
C PHE A 48 -18.65 -2.29 -1.55
N ARG A 49 -19.27 -2.96 -2.53
CA ARG A 49 -19.02 -4.38 -2.76
C ARG A 49 -17.80 -4.51 -3.65
N ARG A 50 -16.87 -5.38 -3.24
CA ARG A 50 -15.71 -5.69 -4.05
C ARG A 50 -16.13 -6.41 -5.34
N PRO A 51 -15.50 -6.14 -6.50
CA PRO A 51 -15.86 -6.84 -7.75
C PRO A 51 -15.53 -8.33 -7.73
N MET A 52 -14.45 -8.68 -7.01
CA MET A 52 -13.88 -10.02 -7.01
C MET A 52 -14.49 -10.98 -5.98
N ASP A 53 -15.23 -10.46 -5.00
CA ASP A 53 -15.97 -11.21 -3.98
C ASP A 53 -17.06 -10.34 -3.35
N ARG A 54 -18.05 -10.93 -2.69
CA ARG A 54 -19.19 -10.18 -2.13
C ARG A 54 -18.87 -9.42 -0.83
N MET A 55 -17.60 -9.29 -0.42
CA MET A 55 -17.26 -8.56 0.80
C MET A 55 -17.55 -7.07 0.65
N LYS A 56 -18.01 -6.46 1.75
CA LYS A 56 -18.26 -5.02 1.84
C LYS A 56 -17.05 -4.34 2.47
N ILE A 57 -16.54 -3.30 1.82
CA ILE A 57 -15.45 -2.46 2.31
C ILE A 57 -15.90 -1.01 2.39
N THR A 58 -15.18 -0.20 3.15
CA THR A 58 -15.33 1.26 3.20
C THR A 58 -13.99 1.91 2.85
N ILE A 59 -13.98 3.23 2.65
CA ILE A 59 -12.71 3.96 2.48
C ILE A 59 -11.82 3.93 3.74
N ALA A 60 -12.38 3.58 4.90
CA ALA A 60 -11.66 3.39 6.16
C ALA A 60 -11.12 1.95 6.34
N SER A 61 -11.45 1.03 5.43
CA SER A 61 -10.97 -0.36 5.52
C SER A 61 -9.48 -0.47 5.14
N PRO A 62 -8.73 -1.42 5.74
CA PRO A 62 -7.33 -1.69 5.42
C PRO A 62 -7.10 -1.93 3.93
N GLN A 63 -6.00 -1.41 3.39
CA GLN A 63 -5.71 -1.45 1.95
C GLN A 63 -4.25 -1.75 1.64
N GLU A 64 -4.01 -2.31 0.46
CA GLU A 64 -2.67 -2.56 -0.05
C GLU A 64 -1.87 -1.26 -0.21
N ASP A 65 -0.67 -1.24 0.33
CA ASP A 65 0.24 -0.10 0.26
C ASP A 65 0.87 0.09 -1.14
N GLU A 66 0.78 -0.92 -2.01
CA GLU A 66 1.13 -0.81 -3.43
C GLU A 66 0.40 0.35 -4.10
N PHE A 67 -0.86 0.61 -3.73
CA PHE A 67 -1.61 1.74 -4.27
C PHE A 67 -1.01 3.09 -3.84
N ALA A 68 -0.48 3.18 -2.61
CA ALA A 68 0.22 4.37 -2.16
C ALA A 68 1.50 4.60 -2.98
N LEU A 69 2.27 3.54 -3.16
CA LEU A 69 3.53 3.57 -3.92
C LEU A 69 3.31 3.90 -5.38
N LEU A 70 2.27 3.33 -6.00
CA LEU A 70 1.84 3.66 -7.35
C LEU A 70 1.50 5.14 -7.48
N ASN A 71 0.69 5.70 -6.56
CA ASN A 71 0.32 7.12 -6.59
C ASN A 71 1.48 8.07 -6.26
N LEU A 72 2.48 7.61 -5.51
CA LEU A 72 3.67 8.40 -5.17
C LEU A 72 4.73 8.42 -6.29
N THR A 73 4.90 7.30 -6.99
CA THR A 73 6.08 7.10 -7.86
C THR A 73 5.75 6.67 -9.30
N GLY A 74 4.61 6.02 -9.52
CA GLY A 74 4.32 5.32 -10.78
C GLY A 74 5.16 4.04 -11.01
N LEU A 75 6.01 3.64 -10.06
CA LEU A 75 6.92 2.49 -10.17
C LEU A 75 6.25 1.24 -9.59
N SER A 76 5.24 0.74 -10.28
CA SER A 76 4.43 -0.41 -9.83
C SER A 76 4.03 -1.30 -11.01
N PRO A 77 4.00 -2.64 -10.84
CA PRO A 77 3.46 -3.53 -11.87
C PRO A 77 1.97 -3.27 -12.16
N TYR A 78 1.23 -2.65 -11.23
CA TYR A 78 -0.20 -2.35 -11.42
C TYR A 78 -0.42 -1.31 -12.53
N MET A 79 0.59 -0.53 -12.87
CA MET A 79 0.54 0.40 -14.02
C MET A 79 0.28 -0.32 -15.34
N GLY A 80 0.80 -1.54 -15.52
CA GLY A 80 0.52 -2.34 -16.72
C GLY A 80 -0.95 -2.76 -16.82
N THR A 81 -1.63 -2.94 -15.69
CA THR A 81 -3.07 -3.23 -15.66
C THR A 81 -3.91 -1.97 -15.90
N LEU A 82 -3.47 -0.81 -15.41
CA LEU A 82 -4.19 0.46 -15.59
C LEU A 82 -4.06 1.04 -17.00
N PHE A 83 -2.92 0.82 -17.66
CA PHE A 83 -2.61 1.37 -18.98
C PHE A 83 -2.19 0.27 -19.97
N PRO A 84 -3.11 -0.65 -20.32
CA PRO A 84 -2.79 -1.85 -21.10
C PRO A 84 -2.27 -1.53 -22.53
N GLU A 85 -2.65 -0.38 -23.10
CA GLU A 85 -2.21 0.03 -24.44
C GLU A 85 -0.74 0.51 -24.47
N THR A 86 -0.12 0.75 -23.30
CA THR A 86 1.20 1.39 -23.20
C THR A 86 2.37 0.41 -23.01
N ASN A 87 2.26 -0.79 -23.57
CA ASN A 87 3.14 -1.94 -23.33
C ASN A 87 3.24 -2.29 -21.82
N PRO A 88 2.35 -3.16 -21.31
CA PRO A 88 2.28 -3.46 -19.89
C PRO A 88 3.55 -4.15 -19.35
N GLU A 89 4.31 -4.80 -20.21
CA GLU A 89 5.53 -5.52 -19.84
C GLU A 89 6.60 -4.59 -19.28
N LYS A 90 6.64 -3.33 -19.72
CA LYS A 90 7.62 -2.34 -19.22
C LYS A 90 7.51 -2.09 -17.71
N TYR A 91 6.36 -2.40 -17.10
CA TYR A 91 6.11 -2.23 -15.68
C TYR A 91 6.41 -3.49 -14.87
N LEU A 92 6.62 -4.65 -15.52
CA LEU A 92 6.91 -5.91 -14.83
C LEU A 92 8.25 -5.85 -14.08
N LYS A 93 9.21 -5.06 -14.56
CA LYS A 93 10.47 -4.82 -13.84
C LYS A 93 10.27 -4.30 -12.41
N TYR A 94 9.16 -3.60 -12.13
CA TYR A 94 8.83 -3.10 -10.80
C TYR A 94 8.19 -4.17 -9.88
N LEU A 95 7.94 -5.39 -10.37
CA LEU A 95 7.48 -6.48 -9.52
C LEU A 95 8.57 -6.87 -8.52
N SER A 96 9.76 -7.25 -9.00
CA SER A 96 10.91 -7.63 -8.17
C SER A 96 11.93 -6.50 -7.99
N PHE A 97 11.85 -5.45 -8.82
CA PHE A 97 12.88 -4.43 -9.00
C PHE A 97 14.21 -4.96 -9.56
N ASN A 98 14.39 -6.25 -9.88
CA ASN A 98 15.68 -6.81 -10.30
C ASN A 98 16.27 -6.13 -11.55
N GLU A 99 15.43 -5.70 -12.48
CA GLU A 99 15.82 -5.02 -13.73
C GLU A 99 15.60 -3.50 -13.67
N ALA A 100 15.15 -2.98 -12.52
CA ALA A 100 14.99 -1.54 -12.32
C ALA A 100 16.35 -0.87 -12.09
N SER A 101 16.48 0.38 -12.54
CA SER A 101 17.67 1.19 -12.31
C SER A 101 17.86 1.49 -10.83
N GLN A 102 19.08 1.87 -10.42
CA GLN A 102 19.33 2.27 -9.03
C GLN A 102 18.46 3.46 -8.62
N GLN A 103 18.30 4.45 -9.50
CA GLN A 103 17.45 5.61 -9.27
C GLN A 103 15.98 5.22 -9.04
N GLU A 104 15.46 4.27 -9.82
CA GLU A 104 14.08 3.77 -9.66
C GLU A 104 13.91 3.06 -8.31
N ARG A 105 14.89 2.25 -7.90
CA ARG A 105 14.88 1.59 -6.58
C ARG A 105 14.91 2.59 -5.44
N ASP A 106 15.82 3.56 -5.51
CA ASP A 106 15.99 4.57 -4.45
C ASP A 106 14.74 5.46 -4.33
N CYS A 107 14.14 5.83 -5.46
CA CYS A 107 12.88 6.56 -5.51
C CYS A 107 11.75 5.76 -4.85
N TRP A 108 11.61 4.48 -5.21
CA TRP A 108 10.57 3.61 -4.65
C TRP A 108 10.76 3.38 -3.15
N VAL A 109 11.98 3.09 -2.70
CA VAL A 109 12.30 2.91 -1.26
C VAL A 109 12.05 4.18 -0.49
N SER A 110 12.47 5.34 -1.02
CA SER A 110 12.22 6.64 -0.38
C SER A 110 10.73 6.92 -0.24
N ALA A 111 9.92 6.58 -1.24
CA ALA A 111 8.47 6.71 -1.18
C ALA A 111 7.83 5.78 -0.15
N LEU A 112 8.30 4.53 -0.04
CA LEU A 112 7.83 3.59 0.98
C LEU A 112 8.15 4.08 2.39
N VAL A 113 9.40 4.50 2.64
CA VAL A 113 9.81 5.08 3.92
C VAL A 113 9.01 6.34 4.24
N TYR A 114 8.80 7.21 3.26
CA TYR A 114 7.98 8.42 3.42
C TYR A 114 6.53 8.07 3.79
N PHE A 115 5.90 7.14 3.07
CA PHE A 115 4.55 6.71 3.36
C PHE A 115 4.44 6.07 4.75
N ALA A 116 5.37 5.19 5.11
CA ALA A 116 5.39 4.55 6.42
C ALA A 116 5.51 5.56 7.56
N LYS A 117 6.40 6.55 7.42
CA LYS A 117 6.53 7.65 8.39
C LYS A 117 5.23 8.42 8.56
N LYS A 118 4.47 8.68 7.49
CA LYS A 118 3.19 9.39 7.58
C LYS A 118 2.10 8.59 8.28
N VAL A 119 2.04 7.28 8.02
CA VAL A 119 1.11 6.38 8.72
C VAL A 119 1.41 6.38 10.22
N LEU A 120 2.68 6.21 10.60
CA LEU A 120 3.12 6.23 12.00
C LEU A 120 2.98 7.60 12.66
N PHE A 121 3.16 8.70 11.92
CA PHE A 121 2.94 10.04 12.43
C PHE A 121 1.50 10.23 12.94
N LYS A 122 0.51 9.64 12.25
CA LYS A 122 -0.90 9.70 12.68
C LYS A 122 -1.24 8.78 13.84
N ARG A 123 -0.40 7.75 14.09
CA ARG A 123 -0.59 6.72 15.11
C ARG A 123 0.74 6.44 15.82
N PRO A 124 1.29 7.41 16.57
CA PRO A 124 2.58 7.25 17.21
C PRO A 124 2.56 6.11 18.23
N GLY A 125 3.66 5.36 18.31
CA GLY A 125 3.82 4.24 19.25
C GLY A 125 3.26 2.90 18.77
N LEU A 126 2.56 2.84 17.63
CA LEU A 126 2.05 1.59 17.07
C LEU A 126 3.03 0.96 16.06
N THR A 127 2.86 -0.34 15.83
CA THR A 127 3.59 -1.07 14.77
C THR A 127 2.84 -0.97 13.45
N ALA A 128 3.47 -0.48 12.39
CA ALA A 128 2.85 -0.45 11.07
C ALA A 128 2.87 -1.83 10.41
N ALA A 129 1.70 -2.30 9.96
CA ALA A 129 1.57 -3.50 9.15
C ALA A 129 1.22 -3.10 7.71
N PHE A 130 2.14 -3.41 6.78
CA PHE A 130 1.95 -3.20 5.34
C PHE A 130 1.73 -4.53 4.65
N LYS A 131 0.82 -4.56 3.69
CA LYS A 131 0.48 -5.77 2.95
C LYS A 131 0.29 -5.40 1.49
N SER A 132 1.13 -5.96 0.63
CA SER A 132 0.89 -6.01 -0.81
C SER A 132 1.39 -7.36 -1.35
N PRO A 133 0.68 -8.02 -2.28
CA PRO A 133 1.14 -9.29 -2.84
C PRO A 133 2.50 -9.19 -3.55
N THR A 134 2.86 -7.99 -4.00
CA THR A 134 4.17 -7.65 -4.61
C THR A 134 5.33 -7.77 -3.61
N HIS A 135 5.09 -7.68 -2.30
CA HIS A 135 6.14 -7.77 -1.28
C HIS A 135 6.89 -9.10 -1.29
N THR A 136 6.23 -10.20 -1.67
CA THR A 136 6.88 -11.51 -1.82
C THR A 136 8.01 -11.47 -2.86
N ALA A 137 7.91 -10.66 -3.90
CA ALA A 137 8.95 -10.50 -4.91
C ALA A 137 10.04 -9.48 -4.50
N ARG A 138 9.82 -8.72 -3.43
CA ARG A 138 10.67 -7.59 -3.00
C ARG A 138 11.32 -7.81 -1.63
N LEU A 139 11.35 -9.04 -1.11
CA LEU A 139 11.86 -9.35 0.23
C LEU A 139 13.27 -8.81 0.48
N ARG A 140 14.19 -8.95 -0.49
CA ARG A 140 15.56 -8.43 -0.38
C ARG A 140 15.59 -6.89 -0.27
N LEU A 141 14.80 -6.21 -1.10
CA LEU A 141 14.70 -4.75 -1.11
C LEU A 141 14.09 -4.23 0.21
N LEU A 142 13.02 -4.88 0.68
CA LEU A 142 12.36 -4.55 1.93
C LEU A 142 13.25 -4.79 3.15
N ARG A 143 14.00 -5.90 3.16
CA ARG A 143 14.94 -6.22 4.25
C ARG A 143 16.08 -5.20 4.35
N ALA A 144 16.56 -4.72 3.20
CA ALA A 144 17.57 -3.66 3.15
C ALA A 144 17.01 -2.31 3.64
N ALA A 145 15.78 -1.95 3.23
CA ALA A 145 15.14 -0.70 3.64
C ALA A 145 14.68 -0.68 5.11
N PHE A 146 14.29 -1.83 5.66
CA PHE A 146 13.80 -1.98 7.03
C PHE A 146 14.49 -3.14 7.75
N PRO A 147 15.70 -2.95 8.30
CA PRO A 147 16.47 -4.04 8.91
C PRO A 147 15.81 -4.71 10.13
N THR A 148 14.82 -4.07 10.74
CA THR A 148 14.06 -4.59 11.89
C THR A 148 12.68 -5.11 11.53
N CYS A 149 12.28 -5.10 10.25
CA CYS A 149 10.98 -5.58 9.84
C CYS A 149 10.84 -7.10 10.04
N ARG A 150 9.60 -7.52 10.32
CA ARG A 150 9.18 -8.92 10.31
C ARG A 150 8.45 -9.16 8.98
N LEU A 151 8.92 -10.13 8.20
CA LEU A 151 8.40 -10.49 6.87
C LEU A 151 7.45 -11.67 6.96
#